data_AF-A0A9E2YD10-F1
#
_entry.id   AF-A0A9E2YD10-F1
#
_cell.length_a   1.000
_cell.length_b   1.000
_cell.length_c   1.000
_cell.angle_alpha   90.00
_cell.angle_beta   90.00
_cell.angle_gamma   90.00
#
_symmetry.space_group_name_H-M   'P 1'
#
loop_
_entity.id
_entity.type
_entity.pdbx_description
1 polymer ?
#
loop_
_entity_poly.entity_id
_entity_poly.type
_entity_poly.pdbx_seq_one_letter_code
_entity_poly.pdbx_strand_id
1 'polypeptide(L)'
;MTNATGQFVKRTDRSNFRSNENLSYGYATPFSSAIDYRLTDTLPGEFVLMADKGPPQKAGGLHGPASNGEPLSLMPLNSRNHEGAGQNVLYADGSVVFVRTPYCGVGGSTSGGGDNIYSALTPAPLKGEKPRADAIGFWGPSIGPSWKYDSYVVPIEGESPR
;
A
#
# COMPACT_ATOMS: atom_id res chain seq x y z
N MET A 1 -0.52 20.21 12.39
CA MET A 1 -1.37 19.58 11.35
C MET A 1 -2.23 18.54 12.04
N THR A 2 -3.51 18.45 11.68
CA THR A 2 -4.55 17.78 12.46
C THR A 2 -5.07 16.50 11.77
N ASN A 3 -5.71 15.60 12.51
CA ASN A 3 -6.45 14.44 11.98
C ASN A 3 -7.80 14.87 11.37
N ALA A 4 -8.62 13.89 10.97
CA ALA A 4 -9.96 14.11 10.40
C ALA A 4 -10.92 14.89 11.32
N THR A 5 -10.73 14.85 12.65
CA THR A 5 -11.56 15.57 13.64
C THR A 5 -10.98 16.93 14.04
N GLY A 6 -9.87 17.36 13.44
CA GLY A 6 -9.23 18.65 13.75
C GLY A 6 -8.31 18.61 14.98
N GLN A 7 -8.01 17.43 15.53
CA GLN A 7 -7.05 17.28 16.63
C GLN A 7 -5.62 17.19 16.12
N PHE A 8 -4.66 17.81 16.81
CA PHE A 8 -3.25 17.67 16.45
C PHE A 8 -2.75 16.25 16.66
N VAL A 9 -2.08 15.70 15.64
CA VAL A 9 -1.49 14.35 15.68
C VAL A 9 -0.03 14.35 15.24
N LYS A 10 0.73 13.33 15.70
CA LYS A 10 2.11 13.10 15.26
C LYS A 10 2.13 12.85 13.74
N ARG A 11 3.29 13.05 13.10
CA ARG A 11 3.41 12.85 11.64
C ARG A 11 3.00 11.45 11.20
N THR A 12 3.42 10.42 11.91
CA THR A 12 3.15 8.99 11.59
C THR A 12 1.68 8.61 11.73
N ASP A 13 0.92 9.39 12.49
CA ASP A 13 -0.49 9.13 12.78
C ASP A 13 -1.38 9.96 11.85
N ARG A 14 -0.86 10.42 10.70
CA ARG A 14 -1.60 11.24 9.73
C ARG A 14 -2.09 10.38 8.57
N SER A 15 -3.34 10.60 8.19
CA SER A 15 -3.91 10.06 6.97
C SER A 15 -3.54 10.92 5.76
N ASN A 16 -3.46 10.29 4.58
CA ASN A 16 -3.35 10.99 3.31
C ASN A 16 -4.61 11.81 3.01
N PHE A 17 -5.75 11.36 3.52
CA PHE A 17 -7.08 11.93 3.25
C PHE A 17 -7.89 12.11 4.53
N ARG A 18 -8.77 13.11 4.55
CA ARG A 18 -9.66 13.36 5.70
C ARG A 18 -10.85 12.39 5.80
N SER A 19 -11.24 11.78 4.68
CA SER A 19 -12.31 10.79 4.59
C SER A 19 -11.99 9.81 3.44
N ASN A 20 -12.48 8.58 3.54
CA ASN A 20 -12.34 7.53 2.52
C ASN A 20 -13.62 7.31 1.67
N GLU A 21 -14.70 8.04 1.97
CA GLU A 21 -16.05 7.76 1.46
C GLU A 21 -16.17 8.03 -0.05
N ASN A 22 -15.56 9.11 -0.53
CA ASN A 22 -15.67 9.58 -1.91
C ASN A 22 -14.37 9.38 -2.71
N LEU A 23 -13.53 8.42 -2.29
CA LEU A 23 -12.26 8.12 -2.97
C LEU A 23 -12.39 6.86 -3.81
N SER A 24 -11.93 6.94 -5.06
CA SER A 24 -11.74 5.81 -5.95
C SER A 24 -10.27 5.35 -6.01
N TYR A 25 -9.34 6.08 -5.41
CA TYR A 25 -7.91 5.76 -5.46
C TYR A 25 -7.25 5.88 -4.08
N GLY A 26 -6.10 5.23 -3.94
CA GLY A 26 -5.15 5.46 -2.87
C GLY A 26 -3.90 6.18 -3.34
N TYR A 27 -3.15 6.70 -2.37
CA TYR A 27 -1.86 7.36 -2.57
C TYR A 27 -0.84 6.74 -1.62
N ALA A 28 0.42 6.64 -2.04
CA ALA A 28 1.51 6.18 -1.17
C ALA A 28 1.66 7.14 0.01
N THR A 29 1.60 6.65 1.24
CA THR A 29 1.63 7.60 2.36
C THR A 29 3.02 8.21 2.57
N PRO A 30 3.15 9.56 2.65
CA PRO A 30 4.43 10.21 2.93
C PRO A 30 4.79 10.17 4.43
N PHE A 31 3.96 9.53 5.25
CA PHE A 31 4.02 9.58 6.70
C PHE A 31 4.59 8.28 7.27
N SER A 32 5.92 8.16 7.26
CA SER A 32 6.64 7.05 7.91
C SER A 32 7.79 7.56 8.79
N SER A 33 8.17 6.74 9.76
CA SER A 33 9.43 6.86 10.52
C SER A 33 10.49 5.84 10.09
N ALA A 34 10.25 5.08 9.02
CA ALA A 34 11.27 4.22 8.40
C ALA A 34 12.46 5.06 7.96
N ILE A 35 13.66 4.56 8.22
CA ILE A 35 14.89 5.23 7.78
C ILE A 35 14.89 5.35 6.26
N ASP A 36 15.28 6.53 5.75
CA ASP A 36 15.35 6.88 4.33
C ASP A 36 14.04 6.79 3.54
N TYR A 37 12.90 6.50 4.18
CA TYR A 37 11.62 6.53 3.48
C TYR A 37 11.18 7.96 3.21
N ARG A 38 11.17 8.34 1.93
CA ARG A 38 10.65 9.62 1.45
C ARG A 38 10.11 9.47 0.04
N LEU A 39 8.98 10.13 -0.22
CA LEU A 39 8.52 10.33 -1.59
C LEU A 39 9.39 11.40 -2.24
N THR A 40 10.23 10.99 -3.19
CA THR A 40 11.17 11.85 -3.92
C THR A 40 11.12 11.54 -5.40
N ASP A 41 11.71 12.39 -6.22
CA ASP A 41 11.90 12.19 -7.66
C ASP A 41 12.97 11.14 -8.00
N THR A 42 13.70 10.65 -6.99
CA THR A 42 14.73 9.61 -7.13
C THR A 42 14.27 8.20 -6.72
N LEU A 43 12.96 8.02 -6.53
CA LEU A 43 12.38 6.71 -6.24
C LEU A 43 12.66 5.72 -7.40
N PRO A 44 12.84 4.42 -7.12
CA PRO A 44 12.89 3.41 -8.17
C PRO A 44 11.63 3.48 -9.04
N GLY A 45 11.76 3.27 -10.35
CA GLY A 45 10.62 3.34 -11.27
C GLY A 45 9.45 2.44 -10.83
N GLU A 46 9.75 1.26 -10.30
CA GLU A 46 8.75 0.30 -9.78
C GLU A 46 8.04 0.72 -8.48
N PHE A 47 8.43 1.84 -7.85
CA PHE A 47 7.75 2.31 -6.65
C PHE A 47 6.35 2.82 -7.02
N VAL A 48 5.33 2.30 -6.33
CA VAL A 48 3.94 2.68 -6.60
C VAL A 48 3.60 3.96 -5.84
N LEU A 49 3.13 4.96 -6.58
CA LEU A 49 2.68 6.24 -6.03
C LEU A 49 1.17 6.27 -5.80
N MET A 50 0.39 5.70 -6.72
CA MET A 50 -1.07 5.65 -6.64
C MET A 50 -1.57 4.33 -7.20
N ALA A 51 -2.71 3.90 -6.70
CA ALA A 51 -3.45 2.80 -7.30
C ALA A 51 -4.95 3.01 -7.10
N ASP A 52 -5.77 2.23 -7.78
CA ASP A 52 -7.17 2.12 -7.41
C ASP A 52 -7.32 1.79 -5.91
N LYS A 53 -8.40 2.28 -5.29
CA LYS A 53 -8.64 2.15 -3.85
C LYS A 53 -8.58 0.68 -3.44
N GLY A 54 -7.87 0.41 -2.35
CA GLY A 54 -7.62 -0.95 -1.91
C GLY A 54 -8.90 -1.70 -1.50
N PRO A 55 -8.85 -3.04 -1.45
CA PRO A 55 -9.98 -3.89 -1.09
C PRO A 55 -10.51 -3.62 0.32
N PRO A 56 -11.72 -4.06 0.66
CA PRO A 56 -12.23 -3.94 2.01
C PRO A 56 -11.71 -5.01 2.93
N GLN A 57 -11.74 -4.68 4.21
CA GLN A 57 -11.29 -5.56 5.27
C GLN A 57 -12.31 -6.69 5.53
N LYS A 58 -12.03 -7.92 5.03
CA LYS A 58 -12.44 -9.27 5.53
C LYS A 58 -12.02 -10.32 4.48
N ALA A 59 -11.30 -11.41 4.75
CA ALA A 59 -10.98 -12.19 5.94
C ALA A 59 -9.59 -12.84 5.79
N GLY A 60 -8.77 -12.90 6.86
CA GLY A 60 -7.42 -13.48 6.84
C GLY A 60 -6.26 -12.47 6.85
N GLY A 61 -6.60 -11.19 6.66
CA GLY A 61 -5.68 -10.07 6.50
C GLY A 61 -5.38 -9.78 5.04
N LEU A 62 -4.60 -8.74 4.73
CA LEU A 62 -4.04 -8.54 3.38
C LEU A 62 -2.97 -9.60 3.04
N HIS A 63 -3.06 -10.76 3.68
CA HIS A 63 -2.54 -12.04 3.22
C HIS A 63 -3.66 -12.73 2.48
N GLY A 64 -3.58 -12.68 1.16
CA GLY A 64 -4.20 -13.72 0.35
C GLY A 64 -3.10 -14.67 -0.11
N PRO A 65 -3.28 -15.35 -1.25
CA PRO A 65 -2.28 -16.29 -1.75
C PRO A 65 -0.95 -15.57 -2.01
N ALA A 66 0.13 -16.34 -2.13
CA ALA A 66 1.42 -15.80 -2.56
C ALA A 66 1.26 -14.98 -3.86
N SER A 67 2.23 -14.13 -4.15
CA SER A 67 2.29 -13.31 -5.37
C SER A 67 2.06 -14.09 -6.69
N ASN A 68 2.37 -15.38 -6.69
CA ASN A 68 2.16 -16.33 -7.79
C ASN A 68 0.88 -17.15 -7.66
N GLY A 69 -0.04 -16.75 -6.77
CA GLY A 69 -1.33 -17.37 -6.57
C GLY A 69 -2.19 -17.31 -7.83
N GLU A 70 -3.14 -18.24 -7.91
CA GLU A 70 -4.10 -18.26 -9.00
C GLU A 70 -4.92 -16.95 -9.02
N PRO A 71 -5.29 -16.42 -10.20
CA PRO A 71 -5.99 -15.15 -10.30
C PRO A 71 -7.22 -15.04 -9.39
N LEU A 72 -8.04 -16.10 -9.33
CA LEU A 72 -9.24 -16.15 -8.49
C LEU A 72 -8.93 -16.02 -6.99
N SER A 73 -7.79 -16.54 -6.55
CA SER A 73 -7.35 -16.42 -5.16
C SER A 73 -6.80 -15.03 -4.83
N LEU A 74 -6.30 -14.28 -5.83
CA LEU A 74 -5.84 -12.90 -5.68
C LEU A 74 -6.98 -11.87 -5.75
N MET A 75 -8.12 -12.21 -6.36
CA MET A 75 -9.26 -11.30 -6.52
C MET A 75 -9.69 -10.58 -5.23
N PRO A 76 -9.76 -11.22 -4.05
CA PRO A 76 -10.13 -10.53 -2.81
C PRO A 76 -9.12 -9.49 -2.34
N LEU A 77 -7.87 -9.54 -2.82
CA LEU A 77 -6.81 -8.60 -2.48
C LEU A 77 -6.69 -7.43 -3.47
N ASN A 78 -7.33 -7.52 -4.63
CA ASN A 78 -7.32 -6.48 -5.64
C ASN A 78 -8.36 -5.39 -5.34
N SER A 79 -8.26 -4.26 -6.03
CA SER A 79 -9.25 -3.20 -5.91
C SER A 79 -10.65 -3.66 -6.31
N ARG A 80 -11.68 -3.13 -5.62
CA ARG A 80 -13.09 -3.32 -6.01
C ARG A 80 -13.54 -2.45 -7.17
N ASN A 81 -12.76 -1.45 -7.59
CA ASN A 81 -13.10 -0.61 -8.74
C ASN A 81 -13.29 -1.41 -10.03
N HIS A 82 -12.65 -2.59 -10.11
CA HIS A 82 -12.73 -3.52 -11.23
C HIS A 82 -13.17 -4.91 -10.79
N GLU A 83 -14.08 -4.98 -9.81
CA GLU A 83 -14.67 -6.24 -9.32
C GLU A 83 -13.62 -7.27 -8.85
N GLY A 84 -12.45 -6.82 -8.39
CA GLY A 84 -11.34 -7.67 -7.97
C GLY A 84 -10.48 -8.22 -9.11
N ALA A 85 -10.72 -7.83 -10.37
CA ALA A 85 -9.91 -8.28 -11.51
C ALA A 85 -8.47 -7.73 -11.48
N GLY A 86 -8.26 -6.61 -10.79
CA GLY A 86 -7.00 -5.88 -10.73
C GLY A 86 -7.19 -4.41 -10.39
N GLN A 87 -6.15 -3.62 -10.63
CA GLN A 87 -6.09 -2.19 -10.35
C GLN A 87 -5.21 -1.48 -11.37
N ASN A 88 -5.56 -0.24 -11.69
CA ASN A 88 -4.65 0.71 -12.29
C ASN A 88 -3.62 1.13 -11.25
N VAL A 89 -2.35 1.17 -11.66
CA VAL A 89 -1.21 1.47 -10.80
C VAL A 89 -0.36 2.53 -11.48
N LEU A 90 -0.13 3.66 -10.79
CA LEU A 90 0.80 4.70 -11.20
C LEU A 90 2.15 4.48 -10.50
N TYR A 91 3.17 4.33 -11.33
CA TYR A 91 4.56 4.12 -10.93
C TYR A 91 5.33 5.44 -10.85
N ALA A 92 6.45 5.43 -10.13
CA ALA A 92 7.30 6.61 -9.94
C ALA A 92 8.00 7.07 -11.23
N ASP A 93 8.12 6.20 -12.24
CA ASP A 93 8.57 6.57 -13.58
C ASP A 93 7.50 7.27 -14.44
N GLY A 94 6.29 7.45 -13.90
CA GLY A 94 5.15 8.07 -14.56
C GLY A 94 4.31 7.12 -15.41
N SER A 95 4.65 5.83 -15.48
CA SER A 95 3.85 4.83 -16.19
C SER A 95 2.59 4.47 -15.41
N VAL A 96 1.51 4.19 -16.14
CA VAL A 96 0.26 3.65 -15.59
C VAL A 96 0.00 2.30 -16.22
N VAL A 97 -0.15 1.27 -15.39
CA VAL A 97 -0.36 -0.11 -15.84
C VAL A 97 -1.54 -0.72 -15.09
N PHE A 98 -2.36 -1.49 -15.79
CA PHE A 98 -3.35 -2.34 -15.16
C PHE A 98 -2.70 -3.63 -14.67
N VAL A 99 -2.73 -3.87 -13.37
CA VAL A 99 -2.10 -5.02 -12.72
C VAL A 99 -3.15 -5.90 -12.07
N ARG A 100 -3.08 -7.21 -12.33
CA ARG A 100 -4.06 -8.22 -11.84
C ARG A 100 -3.75 -8.77 -10.45
N THR A 101 -2.79 -8.17 -9.77
CA THR A 101 -2.25 -8.62 -8.48
C THR A 101 -1.82 -7.41 -7.66
N PRO A 102 -2.03 -7.39 -6.33
CA PRO A 102 -1.57 -6.29 -5.50
C PRO A 102 -0.05 -6.31 -5.29
N TYR A 103 0.61 -7.44 -5.59
CA TYR A 103 2.05 -7.68 -5.41
C TYR A 103 2.88 -7.01 -6.52
N CYS A 104 2.80 -5.70 -6.63
CA CYS A 104 3.24 -4.92 -7.78
C CYS A 104 4.11 -3.70 -7.46
N GLY A 105 4.54 -3.55 -6.20
CA GLY A 105 5.58 -2.59 -5.82
C GLY A 105 7.01 -3.08 -6.12
N VAL A 106 7.99 -2.36 -5.58
CA VAL A 106 9.42 -2.60 -5.83
C VAL A 106 9.80 -4.08 -5.64
N GLY A 107 10.42 -4.68 -6.64
CA GLY A 107 10.79 -6.10 -6.67
C GLY A 107 9.80 -7.02 -7.41
N GLY A 108 8.68 -6.47 -7.90
CA GLY A 108 7.66 -7.22 -8.65
C GLY A 108 8.13 -7.80 -9.97
N SER A 109 9.04 -7.13 -10.68
CA SER A 109 9.51 -7.55 -12.01
C SER A 109 10.54 -8.69 -11.97
N THR A 110 11.31 -8.82 -10.88
CA THR A 110 12.55 -9.64 -10.88
C THR A 110 12.62 -10.74 -9.82
N SER A 111 11.70 -10.79 -8.83
CA SER A 111 11.96 -11.56 -7.59
C SER A 111 10.82 -12.46 -7.09
N GLY A 112 9.90 -12.89 -7.94
CA GLY A 112 8.86 -13.85 -7.51
C GLY A 112 7.78 -13.24 -6.62
N GLY A 113 7.47 -11.95 -6.81
CA GLY A 113 6.41 -11.23 -6.12
C GLY A 113 6.86 -9.88 -5.59
N GLY A 114 6.20 -8.82 -6.03
CA GLY A 114 6.46 -7.47 -5.54
C GLY A 114 5.83 -7.25 -4.17
N ASP A 115 6.01 -6.03 -3.66
CA ASP A 115 5.31 -5.58 -2.46
C ASP A 115 3.78 -5.60 -2.66
N ASN A 116 3.03 -6.07 -1.67
CA ASN A 116 1.57 -5.89 -1.65
C ASN A 116 1.29 -4.45 -1.26
N ILE A 117 0.95 -3.64 -2.27
CA ILE A 117 0.88 -2.19 -2.13
C ILE A 117 -0.20 -1.69 -1.16
N TYR A 118 -1.10 -2.55 -0.67
CA TYR A 118 -2.14 -2.17 0.29
C TYR A 118 -1.76 -2.49 1.75
N SER A 119 -0.61 -3.13 1.99
CA SER A 119 -0.16 -3.57 3.31
C SER A 119 1.30 -3.22 3.56
N ALA A 120 1.67 -2.85 4.79
CA ALA A 120 3.06 -2.74 5.18
C ALA A 120 3.63 -4.13 5.51
N LEU A 121 4.90 -4.37 5.20
CA LEU A 121 5.53 -5.68 5.43
C LEU A 121 5.81 -5.99 6.91
N THR A 122 5.88 -4.97 7.78
CA THR A 122 6.02 -5.13 9.23
C THR A 122 5.13 -4.12 9.98
N PRO A 123 4.73 -4.40 11.24
CA PRO A 123 3.82 -3.51 11.97
C PRO A 123 4.50 -2.23 12.47
N ALA A 124 5.83 -2.23 12.47
CA ALA A 124 6.66 -1.11 12.89
C ALA A 124 7.78 -0.88 11.86
N PRO A 125 8.17 0.38 11.61
CA PRO A 125 9.25 0.69 10.68
C PRO A 125 10.60 0.07 11.04
N LEU A 126 11.29 -0.45 10.03
CA LEU A 126 12.60 -1.08 10.14
C LEU A 126 13.72 -0.04 10.16
N LYS A 127 14.85 -0.45 10.76
CA LYS A 127 16.08 0.35 10.83
C LYS A 127 17.00 0.11 9.63
N GLY A 128 16.42 -0.03 8.43
CA GLY A 128 17.13 -0.11 7.15
C GLY A 128 17.21 -1.51 6.53
N GLU A 129 16.98 -2.55 7.34
CA GLU A 129 16.90 -3.93 6.87
C GLU A 129 15.77 -4.10 5.87
N LYS A 130 16.01 -4.87 4.79
CA LYS A 130 14.97 -5.23 3.83
C LYS A 130 14.04 -6.25 4.50
N PRO A 131 12.73 -5.99 4.61
CA PRO A 131 11.78 -6.95 5.15
C PRO A 131 11.70 -8.22 4.28
N ARG A 132 11.24 -9.31 4.90
CA ARG A 132 10.87 -10.54 4.18
C ARG A 132 9.69 -10.23 3.25
N ALA A 133 9.81 -10.55 1.97
CA ALA A 133 8.75 -10.28 0.99
C ALA A 133 7.48 -11.13 1.20
N ASP A 134 7.59 -12.23 1.93
CA ASP A 134 6.51 -13.14 2.33
C ASP A 134 6.01 -12.89 3.76
N ALA A 135 6.38 -11.77 4.39
CA ALA A 135 5.91 -11.42 5.72
C ALA A 135 4.40 -11.16 5.74
N ILE A 136 3.77 -11.40 6.90
CA ILE A 136 2.36 -11.03 7.11
C ILE A 136 2.19 -9.53 6.90
N GLY A 137 1.34 -9.13 5.95
CA GLY A 137 1.05 -7.73 5.66
C GLY A 137 0.23 -7.11 6.79
N PHE A 138 0.61 -5.92 7.23
CA PHE A 138 -0.07 -5.15 8.26
C PHE A 138 -0.77 -3.95 7.64
N TRP A 139 -1.89 -3.53 8.21
CA TRP A 139 -2.59 -2.33 7.77
C TRP A 139 -3.33 -1.69 8.94
N GLY A 140 -3.76 -0.46 8.72
CA GLY A 140 -4.63 0.28 9.62
C GLY A 140 -4.06 1.63 10.05
N PRO A 141 -4.77 2.31 10.96
CA PRO A 141 -4.51 3.71 11.26
C PRO A 141 -3.14 3.99 11.89
N SER A 142 -2.49 2.99 12.48
CA SER A 142 -1.16 3.13 13.07
C SER A 142 -0.06 2.49 12.23
N ILE A 143 -0.39 1.87 11.09
CA ILE A 143 0.56 1.12 10.27
C ILE A 143 1.04 1.97 9.11
N GLY A 144 2.33 2.28 9.02
CA GLY A 144 2.89 3.01 7.89
C GLY A 144 3.91 2.18 7.11
N PRO A 145 4.48 2.76 6.03
CA PRO A 145 5.56 2.16 5.27
C PRO A 145 6.66 1.70 6.19
N SER A 146 7.01 0.42 6.11
CA SER A 146 7.96 -0.21 7.03
C SER A 146 9.42 -0.10 6.58
N TRP A 147 9.65 0.13 5.29
CA TRP A 147 10.98 0.15 4.67
C TRP A 147 11.05 1.24 3.60
N LYS A 148 12.27 1.68 3.21
CA LYS A 148 12.47 2.80 2.26
C LYS A 148 11.80 2.63 0.89
N TYR A 149 11.49 1.39 0.50
CA TYR A 149 10.80 1.08 -0.77
C TYR A 149 9.47 0.33 -0.55
N ASP A 150 8.89 0.43 0.65
CA ASP A 150 7.56 -0.11 0.96
C ASP A 150 6.49 0.82 0.38
N SER A 151 5.84 0.38 -0.69
CA SER A 151 4.81 1.15 -1.39
C SER A 151 3.47 0.97 -0.68
N TYR A 152 3.29 1.61 0.48
CA TYR A 152 2.04 1.53 1.24
C TYR A 152 1.00 2.57 0.76
N VAL A 153 0.09 2.11 -0.10
CA VAL A 153 -0.99 2.86 -0.76
C VAL A 153 -2.28 2.76 0.04
N VAL A 154 -2.76 3.92 0.51
CA VAL A 154 -3.97 4.04 1.34
C VAL A 154 -4.88 5.16 0.79
N PRO A 155 -6.20 5.11 0.98
CA PRO A 155 -6.91 4.19 1.87
C PRO A 155 -7.25 2.85 1.21
N ILE A 156 -7.48 1.86 2.06
CA ILE A 156 -8.24 0.66 1.70
C ILE A 156 -9.73 0.87 2.00
N GLU A 157 -10.62 0.10 1.39
CA GLU A 157 -12.06 0.25 1.61
C GLU A 157 -12.45 -0.06 3.07
N GLY A 158 -13.18 0.88 3.69
CA GLY A 158 -13.56 0.76 5.10
C GLY A 158 -12.50 1.18 6.12
N GLU A 159 -11.31 1.62 5.68
CA GLU A 159 -10.30 2.17 6.61
C GLU A 159 -10.73 3.53 7.16
N SER A 160 -10.93 3.62 8.47
CA SER A 160 -11.13 4.93 9.12
C SER A 160 -9.90 5.81 8.94
N PRO A 161 -10.07 7.10 8.58
CA PRO A 161 -8.97 8.05 8.58
C PRO A 161 -8.29 8.11 9.95
N ARG A 162 -6.96 8.30 9.95
CA ARG A 162 -6.14 8.55 11.15
C ARG A 162 -6.42 9.92 11.77
#